data_AF-A0A1J5HI14-F1
#
_entry.id   AF-A0A1J5HI14-F1
#
_cell.length_a   1.000
_cell.length_b   1.000
_cell.length_c   1.000
_cell.angle_alpha   90.00
_cell.angle_beta   90.00
_cell.angle_gamma   90.00
#
_symmetry.space_group_name_H-M   'P 1'
#
loop_
_entity.id
_entity.type
_entity.pdbx_description
1 polymer ?
#
loop_
_entity_poly.entity_id
_entity_poly.type
_entity_poly.pdbx_seq_one_letter_code
_entity_poly.pdbx_strand_id
1 'polypeptide(L)'
;MPRTTEEQIIHLIEKSDKILLLPSSPPDGDSLGAALALYLVLKKRGKKATVICADPVPDALKFLPMIDVISRNFGGAEDFVVTLDCKKSEVDTIKYEVEQDKVNIIITPRKGRFSAQDVTLHHGEAKYDLIITVDTGDLQQLGHVYEDNPEMFYSIPVINIDHHSSNSEFGRINLVDITASSTTEILVPILERLEETVGRKLIDADVATLLLAGIITDTGSFQHSNTTPRAFAVAAHLLDFGARQQEIIKYIYRTKSLSMLKLWGRVLSKIKYDEENRLVWSTITQEDLQKTGGTADESAGIIDELLSNAPGAQVVLLIKEKQPGLVSVSVRTPNKGANANDIAQMFGGGGHPKAAGFRVKDMEFAQAEAFVINRIREFQSGYAGDVAQQPHMQPAEVKPPEVPEVTNSAPVYEINQQPQENEKHHVQTVADLREDPLSNVQLQTPEVVPKARPGGEDLLLQDFRKRKAGEKEDITREDRIKDMTKKFFENPDEEEVTVEDMLKQIEEGN
;
A
#
# COMPACT_ATOMS: atom_id res chain seq x y z
N MET A 1 16.18 31.31 9.04
CA MET A 1 14.83 30.74 9.23
C MET A 1 14.98 29.43 10.00
N PRO A 2 13.96 29.00 10.79
CA PRO A 2 13.96 27.65 11.35
C PRO A 2 14.02 26.61 10.22
N ARG A 3 14.70 25.49 10.46
CA ARG A 3 14.81 24.39 9.49
C ARG A 3 13.48 23.70 9.29
N THR A 4 13.16 23.29 8.06
CA THR A 4 12.00 22.44 7.76
C THR A 4 12.14 21.06 8.40
N THR A 5 11.04 20.31 8.55
CA THR A 5 11.08 18.95 9.11
C THR A 5 12.04 18.05 8.32
N GLU A 6 11.99 18.11 7.00
CA GLU A 6 12.90 17.34 6.11
C GLU A 6 14.37 17.73 6.34
N GLU A 7 14.68 19.02 6.47
CA GLU A 7 16.03 19.50 6.80
C GLU A 7 16.50 19.04 8.18
N GLN A 8 15.59 18.95 9.16
CA GLN A 8 15.89 18.43 10.49
C GLN A 8 16.20 16.93 10.44
N ILE A 9 15.43 16.15 9.67
CA ILE A 9 15.66 14.71 9.43
C ILE A 9 17.03 14.51 8.79
N ILE A 10 17.31 15.20 7.67
CA ILE A 10 18.58 15.09 6.94
C ILE A 10 19.76 15.41 7.86
N HIS A 11 19.68 16.52 8.60
CA HIS A 11 20.73 16.92 9.53
C HIS A 11 20.95 15.90 10.66
N LEU A 12 19.88 15.29 11.19
CA LEU A 12 20.01 14.29 12.24
C LEU A 12 20.65 13.01 11.69
N ILE A 13 20.23 12.54 10.51
CA ILE A 13 20.86 11.42 9.79
C ILE A 13 22.35 11.70 9.52
N GLU A 14 22.72 12.93 9.18
CA GLU A 14 24.11 13.30 8.94
C GLU A 14 24.99 13.22 10.18
N LYS A 15 24.45 13.61 11.33
CA LYS A 15 25.15 13.58 12.62
C LYS A 15 25.26 12.19 13.25
N SER A 16 24.38 11.27 12.90
CA SER A 16 24.31 9.91 13.44
C SER A 16 25.23 8.95 12.69
N ASP A 17 25.83 7.97 13.38
CA ASP A 17 26.64 6.89 12.76
C ASP A 17 25.91 5.54 12.84
N LYS A 18 25.29 5.23 13.99
CA LYS A 18 24.67 3.94 14.28
C LYS A 18 23.14 4.08 14.31
N ILE A 19 22.48 3.74 13.21
CA ILE A 19 21.06 4.02 13.00
C ILE A 19 20.24 2.73 13.09
N LEU A 20 19.21 2.73 13.92
CA LEU A 20 18.21 1.67 14.00
C LEU A 20 17.00 2.04 13.15
N LEU A 21 16.57 1.12 12.28
CA LEU A 21 15.39 1.26 11.41
C LEU A 21 14.33 0.26 11.85
N LEU A 22 13.11 0.77 12.09
CA LEU A 22 12.00 0.00 12.65
C LEU A 22 10.75 0.17 11.77
N PRO A 23 10.39 -0.82 10.93
CA PRO A 23 9.08 -0.87 10.29
C PRO A 23 7.98 -1.27 11.29
N SER A 24 6.72 -1.13 10.89
CA SER A 24 5.57 -1.68 11.61
C SER A 24 5.62 -3.20 11.78
N SER A 25 4.90 -3.67 12.79
CA SER A 25 4.70 -5.07 13.13
C SER A 25 3.20 -5.36 13.34
N PRO A 26 2.57 -6.23 12.54
CA PRO A 26 3.16 -7.01 11.45
C PRO A 26 3.57 -6.13 10.24
N PRO A 27 4.66 -6.49 9.55
CA PRO A 27 5.16 -5.68 8.44
C PRO A 27 4.39 -5.95 7.14
N ASP A 28 4.31 -4.93 6.28
CA ASP A 28 3.75 -5.02 4.94
C ASP A 28 4.74 -4.52 3.87
N GLY A 29 4.27 -4.33 2.64
CA GLY A 29 5.13 -3.87 1.55
C GLY A 29 5.60 -2.43 1.70
N ASP A 30 4.80 -1.57 2.33
CA ASP A 30 5.16 -0.16 2.51
C ASP A 30 6.17 0.01 3.64
N SER A 31 5.91 -0.60 4.80
CA SER A 31 6.83 -0.53 5.92
C SER A 31 8.19 -1.18 5.64
N LEU A 32 8.21 -2.35 4.99
CA LEU A 32 9.47 -2.99 4.59
C LEU A 32 10.16 -2.27 3.44
N GLY A 33 9.40 -1.80 2.45
CA GLY A 33 9.93 -1.00 1.35
C GLY A 33 10.64 0.25 1.87
N ALA A 34 10.00 0.97 2.78
CA ALA A 34 10.54 2.16 3.44
C ALA A 34 11.81 1.86 4.24
N ALA A 35 11.76 0.85 5.13
CA ALA A 35 12.89 0.50 6.00
C ALA A 35 14.11 0.04 5.19
N LEU A 36 13.92 -0.82 4.19
CA LEU A 36 15.02 -1.35 3.38
C LEU A 36 15.58 -0.30 2.39
N ALA A 37 14.74 0.59 1.87
CA ALA A 37 15.21 1.71 1.04
C ALA A 37 16.13 2.64 1.84
N LEU A 38 15.70 3.01 3.06
CA LEU A 38 16.54 3.76 4.00
C LEU A 38 17.82 2.99 4.34
N TYR A 39 17.73 1.70 4.63
CA TYR A 39 18.90 0.87 4.93
C TYR A 39 19.96 0.95 3.83
N LEU A 40 19.55 0.72 2.57
CA LEU A 40 20.45 0.79 1.42
C LEU A 40 21.07 2.17 1.24
N VAL A 41 20.27 3.23 1.35
CA VAL A 41 20.76 4.61 1.23
C VAL A 41 21.75 4.95 2.34
N LEU A 42 21.43 4.61 3.60
CA LEU A 42 22.30 4.84 4.74
C LEU A 42 23.62 4.06 4.63
N LYS A 43 23.57 2.80 4.16
CA LYS A 43 24.78 2.02 3.87
C LYS A 43 25.64 2.66 2.79
N LYS A 44 25.04 3.15 1.71
CA LYS A 44 25.78 3.90 0.67
C LYS A 44 26.44 5.14 1.26
N ARG A 45 25.81 5.81 2.23
CA ARG A 45 26.40 6.93 2.99
C ARG A 45 27.45 6.53 4.04
N GLY A 46 27.80 5.26 4.14
CA GLY A 46 28.80 4.76 5.09
C GLY A 46 28.31 4.67 6.54
N LYS A 47 26.99 4.78 6.78
CA LYS A 47 26.39 4.67 8.11
C LYS A 47 26.21 3.20 8.51
N LYS A 48 26.22 2.92 9.82
CA LYS A 48 25.93 1.61 10.39
C LYS A 48 24.43 1.47 10.65
N ALA A 49 23.67 1.16 9.60
CA ALA A 49 22.24 0.87 9.70
C ALA A 49 21.96 -0.59 10.13
N THR A 50 20.94 -0.77 10.97
CA THR A 50 20.36 -2.07 11.38
C THR A 50 18.85 -2.02 11.23
N VAL A 51 18.23 -3.07 10.69
CA VAL A 51 16.77 -3.18 10.55
C VAL A 51 16.25 -4.26 11.49
N ILE A 52 15.26 -3.94 12.31
CA ILE A 52 14.61 -4.91 13.21
C ILE A 52 13.10 -4.82 13.06
N CYS A 53 12.46 -5.98 12.86
CA CYS A 53 11.00 -6.11 12.84
C CYS A 53 10.60 -7.24 13.80
N ALA A 54 9.60 -7.00 14.65
CA ALA A 54 9.20 -7.97 15.67
C ALA A 54 8.58 -9.25 15.04
N ASP A 55 7.68 -9.06 14.09
CA ASP A 55 6.98 -10.12 13.39
C ASP A 55 7.77 -10.70 12.21
N PRO A 56 7.46 -11.94 11.80
CA PRO A 56 8.08 -12.55 10.64
C PRO A 56 7.69 -11.83 9.34
N VAL A 57 8.66 -11.71 8.42
CA VAL A 57 8.43 -11.21 7.07
C VAL A 57 7.48 -12.13 6.29
N PRO A 58 6.37 -11.61 5.71
CA PRO A 58 5.48 -12.37 4.85
C PRO A 58 6.19 -13.01 3.66
N ASP A 59 5.81 -14.24 3.30
CA ASP A 59 6.43 -14.97 2.18
C ASP A 59 6.36 -14.23 0.85
N ALA A 60 5.25 -13.52 0.61
CA ALA A 60 5.04 -12.70 -0.59
C ALA A 60 6.01 -11.52 -0.70
N LEU A 61 6.69 -11.12 0.39
CA LEU A 61 7.64 -10.00 0.44
C LEU A 61 9.10 -10.46 0.46
N LYS A 62 9.37 -11.78 0.51
CA LYS A 62 10.73 -12.32 0.53
C LYS A 62 11.54 -12.09 -0.75
N PHE A 63 10.92 -11.60 -1.82
CA PHE A 63 11.62 -11.21 -3.05
C PHE A 63 12.27 -9.82 -2.95
N LEU A 64 11.90 -9.00 -1.94
CA LEU A 64 12.41 -7.64 -1.83
C LEU A 64 13.94 -7.62 -1.66
N PRO A 65 14.64 -6.66 -2.31
CA PRO A 65 16.09 -6.52 -2.17
C PRO A 65 16.52 -6.37 -0.70
N MET A 66 17.57 -7.08 -0.32
CA MET A 66 18.15 -7.04 1.04
C MET A 66 17.21 -7.51 2.16
N ILE A 67 16.16 -8.28 1.87
CA ILE A 67 15.23 -8.75 2.91
C ILE A 67 15.92 -9.53 4.04
N ASP A 68 17.00 -10.24 3.73
CA ASP A 68 17.75 -11.08 4.67
C ASP A 68 18.48 -10.29 5.78
N VAL A 69 18.56 -8.95 5.67
CA VAL A 69 19.20 -8.11 6.70
C VAL A 69 18.29 -7.85 7.89
N ILE A 70 16.99 -8.13 7.76
CA ILE A 70 16.01 -7.90 8.84
C ILE A 70 16.25 -8.93 9.94
N SER A 71 16.52 -8.42 11.14
CA SER A 71 16.59 -9.24 12.35
C SER A 71 15.27 -9.15 13.12
N ARG A 72 14.98 -10.19 13.91
CA ARG A 72 13.85 -10.16 14.87
C ARG A 72 14.24 -9.69 16.26
N ASN A 73 15.55 -9.61 16.53
CA ASN A 73 16.10 -9.29 17.84
C ASN A 73 17.31 -8.35 17.71
N PHE A 74 17.56 -7.58 18.76
CA PHE A 74 18.81 -6.84 18.91
C PHE A 74 19.98 -7.83 19.03
N GLY A 75 20.88 -7.89 18.05
CA GLY A 75 21.97 -8.87 18.07
C GLY A 75 23.00 -8.60 19.18
N GLY A 76 23.18 -9.51 20.14
CA GLY A 76 24.19 -9.42 21.21
C GLY A 76 23.78 -8.59 22.43
N ALA A 77 24.11 -9.09 23.62
CA ALA A 77 23.94 -8.41 24.91
C ALA A 77 24.70 -7.08 24.91
N GLU A 78 24.17 -6.07 25.62
CA GLU A 78 24.89 -4.82 25.84
C GLU A 78 26.22 -5.10 26.54
N ASP A 79 27.31 -4.49 26.07
CA ASP A 79 28.58 -4.58 26.75
C ASP A 79 28.45 -4.00 28.16
N PHE A 80 28.99 -4.66 29.17
CA PHE A 80 29.11 -4.11 30.52
C PHE A 80 30.56 -3.67 30.73
N VAL A 81 30.78 -2.36 30.83
CA VAL A 81 32.11 -1.75 30.85
C VAL A 81 32.51 -1.36 32.26
N VAL A 82 33.70 -1.82 32.66
CA VAL A 82 34.35 -1.47 33.92
C VAL A 82 35.54 -0.57 33.61
N THR A 83 35.42 0.73 33.90
CA THR A 83 36.51 1.70 33.69
C THR A 83 37.24 1.99 34.99
N LEU A 84 38.57 2.06 34.92
CA LEU A 84 39.46 2.34 36.05
C LEU A 84 40.23 3.65 35.84
N ASP A 85 40.10 4.62 36.76
CA ASP A 85 40.88 5.86 36.74
C ASP A 85 42.34 5.58 37.13
N CYS A 86 43.23 5.71 36.14
CA CYS A 86 44.65 5.44 36.29
C CYS A 86 45.50 6.70 36.58
N LYS A 87 44.90 7.86 36.92
CA LYS A 87 45.65 9.11 37.18
C LYS A 87 46.59 9.01 38.39
N LYS A 88 46.21 8.24 39.42
CA LYS A 88 46.97 8.11 40.68
C LYS A 88 47.83 6.85 40.74
N SER A 89 47.41 5.79 40.04
CA SER A 89 48.04 4.47 40.06
C SER A 89 48.02 3.90 38.63
N GLU A 90 49.17 3.45 38.13
CA GLU A 90 49.29 2.83 36.81
C GLU A 90 49.02 1.31 36.90
N VAL A 91 48.29 0.75 35.94
CA VAL A 91 48.03 -0.70 35.87
C VAL A 91 49.28 -1.43 35.38
N ASP A 92 49.69 -2.48 36.08
CA ASP A 92 50.75 -3.38 35.64
C ASP A 92 50.17 -4.61 34.93
N THR A 93 49.22 -5.29 35.59
CA THR A 93 48.62 -6.52 35.06
C THR A 93 47.11 -6.53 35.29
N ILE A 94 46.35 -6.96 34.27
CA ILE A 94 44.92 -7.25 34.35
C ILE A 94 44.72 -8.75 34.10
N LYS A 95 43.98 -9.42 34.98
CA LYS A 95 43.54 -10.80 34.82
C LYS A 95 42.05 -10.89 35.14
N TYR A 96 41.39 -11.92 34.62
CA TYR A 96 40.03 -12.26 35.03
C TYR A 96 39.95 -13.74 35.39
N GLU A 97 39.13 -14.05 36.38
CA GLU A 97 38.82 -15.41 36.80
C GLU A 97 37.30 -15.56 36.86
N VAL A 98 36.79 -16.67 36.33
CA VAL A 98 35.36 -17.00 36.37
C VAL A 98 35.18 -18.13 37.39
N GLU A 99 34.48 -17.84 38.47
CA GLU A 99 34.19 -18.81 39.53
C GLU A 99 32.67 -18.90 39.76
N GLN A 100 32.11 -20.09 39.53
CA GLN A 100 30.66 -20.33 39.56
C GLN A 100 29.93 -19.34 38.63
N ASP A 101 29.17 -18.41 39.19
CA ASP A 101 28.36 -17.40 38.49
C ASP A 101 28.93 -15.98 38.65
N LYS A 102 30.24 -15.84 38.96
CA LYS A 102 30.91 -14.56 39.16
C LYS A 102 32.13 -14.40 38.27
N VAL A 103 32.32 -13.19 37.74
CA VAL A 103 33.54 -12.78 37.04
C VAL A 103 34.33 -11.85 37.96
N ASN A 104 35.52 -12.29 38.37
CA ASN A 104 36.46 -11.51 39.17
C ASN A 104 37.49 -10.85 38.25
N ILE A 105 37.48 -9.52 38.16
CA ILE A 105 38.50 -8.75 37.42
C ILE A 105 39.59 -8.34 38.42
N ILE A 106 40.78 -8.94 38.31
CA ILE A 106 41.92 -8.70 39.21
C ILE A 106 42.90 -7.75 38.54
N ILE A 107 43.03 -6.55 39.12
CA ILE A 107 43.90 -5.48 38.60
C ILE A 107 45.06 -5.26 39.58
N THR A 108 46.28 -5.51 39.11
CA THR A 108 47.50 -5.31 39.90
C THR A 108 48.14 -3.97 39.51
N PRO A 109 48.28 -3.01 40.42
CA PRO A 109 48.93 -1.74 40.13
C PRO A 109 50.46 -1.89 40.12
N ARG A 110 51.13 -1.11 39.27
CA ARG A 110 52.60 -1.03 39.24
C ARG A 110 53.15 -0.32 40.48
N LYS A 111 52.42 0.69 40.96
CA LYS A 111 52.65 1.45 42.20
C LYS A 111 51.32 1.93 42.77
N GLY A 112 51.20 1.98 44.10
CA GLY A 112 50.01 2.46 44.78
C GLY A 112 48.92 1.38 44.92
N ARG A 113 47.67 1.83 45.03
CA ARG A 113 46.48 0.97 45.10
C ARG A 113 45.33 1.62 44.33
N PHE A 114 44.45 0.79 43.81
CA PHE A 114 43.12 1.22 43.35
C PHE A 114 42.10 1.05 44.49
N SER A 115 41.03 1.83 44.43
CA SER A 115 39.91 1.79 45.34
C SER A 115 38.59 1.80 44.58
N ALA A 116 37.47 1.53 45.27
CA ALA A 116 36.16 1.53 44.63
C ALA A 116 35.80 2.88 43.98
N GLN A 117 36.37 4.00 44.46
CA GLN A 117 36.15 5.33 43.89
C GLN A 117 36.84 5.52 42.53
N ASP A 118 37.85 4.70 42.24
CA ASP A 118 38.58 4.73 40.97
C ASP A 118 37.87 3.88 39.91
N VAL A 119 36.81 3.14 40.27
CA VAL A 119 36.06 2.26 39.36
C VAL A 119 34.73 2.91 38.99
N THR A 120 34.48 3.03 37.69
CA THR A 120 33.18 3.44 37.15
C THR A 120 32.57 2.30 36.35
N LEU A 121 31.37 1.90 36.72
CA LEU A 121 30.59 0.90 36.00
C LEU A 121 29.60 1.61 35.09
N HIS A 122 29.54 1.21 33.83
CA HIS A 122 28.56 1.70 32.87
C HIS A 122 28.31 0.64 31.82
N HIS A 123 27.20 0.75 31.13
CA HIS A 123 26.96 -0.02 29.92
C HIS A 123 27.84 0.55 28.80
N GLY A 124 28.20 -0.28 27.81
CA GLY A 124 28.97 0.12 26.65
C GLY A 124 28.32 1.27 25.89
N GLU A 125 29.02 1.79 24.87
CA GLU A 125 28.45 2.83 24.02
C GLU A 125 27.05 2.44 23.53
N ALA A 126 26.14 3.42 23.52
CA ALA A 126 24.80 3.23 22.96
C ALA A 126 24.92 2.55 21.59
N LYS A 127 24.25 1.41 21.47
CA LYS A 127 24.32 0.57 20.27
C LYS A 127 23.85 1.32 19.03
N TYR A 128 22.94 2.28 19.25
CA TYR A 128 22.43 3.20 18.26
C TYR A 128 22.46 4.63 18.80
N ASP A 129 22.58 5.61 17.91
CA ASP A 129 22.52 7.04 18.22
C ASP A 129 21.30 7.72 17.56
N LEU A 130 20.52 6.97 16.78
CA LEU A 130 19.28 7.40 16.15
C LEU A 130 18.36 6.20 15.89
N ILE A 131 17.06 6.39 16.14
CA ILE A 131 16.00 5.49 15.73
C ILE A 131 15.18 6.17 14.63
N ILE A 132 14.88 5.45 13.55
CA ILE A 132 13.92 5.87 12.54
C ILE A 132 12.81 4.83 12.48
N THR A 133 11.59 5.22 12.85
CA THR A 133 10.39 4.42 12.67
C THR A 133 9.74 4.81 11.35
N VAL A 134 9.32 3.81 10.58
CA VAL A 134 8.65 4.01 9.30
C VAL A 134 7.32 3.29 9.29
N ASP A 135 6.31 3.96 8.74
CA ASP A 135 4.98 3.40 8.55
C ASP A 135 4.38 2.84 9.85
N THR A 136 4.56 3.60 10.93
CA THR A 136 4.24 3.20 12.30
C THR A 136 3.49 4.33 12.97
N GLY A 137 2.19 4.12 13.22
CA GLY A 137 1.30 5.11 13.82
C GLY A 137 1.50 5.33 15.31
N ASP A 138 1.95 4.29 16.03
CA ASP A 138 2.19 4.33 17.47
C ASP A 138 3.30 3.35 17.88
N LEU A 139 3.90 3.58 19.04
CA LEU A 139 5.01 2.74 19.52
C LEU A 139 4.62 1.27 19.79
N GLN A 140 3.34 0.98 20.07
CA GLN A 140 2.90 -0.39 20.32
C GLN A 140 2.92 -1.24 19.05
N GLN A 141 2.77 -0.64 17.87
CA GLN A 141 2.93 -1.31 16.57
C GLN A 141 4.36 -1.82 16.32
N LEU A 142 5.34 -1.49 17.15
CA LEU A 142 6.69 -2.05 17.09
C LEU A 142 6.82 -3.40 17.81
N GLY A 143 5.77 -3.84 18.51
CA GLY A 143 5.73 -5.10 19.26
C GLY A 143 6.83 -5.19 20.32
N HIS A 144 7.39 -6.41 20.50
CA HIS A 144 8.38 -6.69 21.55
C HIS A 144 9.64 -5.83 21.46
N VAL A 145 9.95 -5.29 20.27
CA VAL A 145 11.08 -4.36 20.08
C VAL A 145 10.93 -3.13 20.97
N TYR A 146 9.71 -2.58 21.07
CA TYR A 146 9.41 -1.47 21.97
C TYR A 146 9.07 -1.95 23.38
N GLU A 147 8.21 -2.96 23.52
CA GLU A 147 7.72 -3.43 24.83
C GLU A 147 8.85 -3.86 25.77
N ASP A 148 9.89 -4.52 25.24
CA ASP A 148 11.03 -4.99 26.02
C ASP A 148 12.10 -3.91 26.22
N ASN A 149 12.07 -2.80 25.45
CA ASN A 149 13.15 -1.81 25.41
C ASN A 149 12.67 -0.34 25.50
N PRO A 150 11.71 0.03 26.37
CA PRO A 150 11.13 1.38 26.39
C PRO A 150 12.15 2.49 26.68
N GLU A 151 13.13 2.21 27.55
CA GLU A 151 14.20 3.16 27.91
C GLU A 151 15.07 3.58 26.72
N MET A 152 15.20 2.70 25.71
CA MET A 152 15.94 3.01 24.49
C MET A 152 15.25 4.14 23.69
N PHE A 153 13.93 4.12 23.62
CA PHE A 153 13.13 5.13 22.90
C PHE A 153 13.05 6.46 23.65
N TYR A 154 13.28 6.46 24.96
CA TYR A 154 13.41 7.68 25.75
C TYR A 154 14.81 8.32 25.62
N SER A 155 15.85 7.50 25.52
CA SER A 155 17.24 7.95 25.53
C SER A 155 17.81 8.29 24.15
N ILE A 156 17.36 7.60 23.09
CA ILE A 156 17.83 7.79 21.72
C ILE A 156 16.81 8.66 20.96
N PRO A 157 17.24 9.68 20.21
CA PRO A 157 16.31 10.48 19.40
C PRO A 157 15.59 9.60 18.37
N VAL A 158 14.28 9.77 18.25
CA VAL A 158 13.41 9.06 17.31
C VAL A 158 12.96 10.00 16.19
N ILE A 159 13.09 9.57 14.94
CA ILE A 159 12.39 10.15 13.78
C ILE A 159 11.23 9.23 13.43
N ASN A 160 10.03 9.76 13.31
CA ASN A 160 8.86 9.00 12.85
C ASN A 160 8.42 9.52 11.48
N ILE A 161 8.35 8.63 10.49
CA ILE A 161 7.90 8.93 9.12
C ILE A 161 6.71 8.03 8.83
N ASP A 162 5.56 8.62 8.56
CA ASP A 162 4.30 7.89 8.45
C ASP A 162 3.26 8.63 7.60
N HIS A 163 2.20 7.95 7.18
CA HIS A 163 1.06 8.54 6.47
C HIS A 163 -0.29 8.27 7.14
N HIS A 164 -0.32 7.50 8.23
CA HIS A 164 -1.56 7.17 8.93
C HIS A 164 -2.17 8.39 9.62
N SER A 165 -3.48 8.61 9.42
CA SER A 165 -4.21 9.69 10.11
C SER A 165 -4.33 9.49 11.62
N SER A 166 -4.14 8.26 12.10
CA SER A 166 -4.17 7.91 13.52
C SER A 166 -2.80 8.03 14.20
N ASN A 167 -1.77 8.49 13.50
CA ASN A 167 -0.42 8.60 14.04
C ASN A 167 -0.38 9.50 15.28
N SER A 168 0.36 9.08 16.32
CA SER A 168 0.42 9.77 17.61
C SER A 168 1.59 10.76 17.73
N GLU A 169 2.36 10.97 16.67
CA GLU A 169 3.51 11.86 16.57
C GLU A 169 4.55 11.67 17.69
N PHE A 170 4.84 10.40 18.01
CA PHE A 170 5.66 10.03 19.17
C PHE A 170 7.17 10.30 19.02
N GLY A 171 7.62 10.62 17.81
CA GLY A 171 9.01 10.93 17.54
C GLY A 171 9.45 12.29 18.07
N ARG A 172 10.76 12.48 18.19
CA ARG A 172 11.35 13.82 18.39
C ARG A 172 11.16 14.70 17.16
N ILE A 173 11.21 14.08 15.98
CA ILE A 173 10.88 14.69 14.69
C ILE A 173 9.84 13.79 14.03
N ASN A 174 8.70 14.35 13.65
CA ASN A 174 7.60 13.63 13.01
C ASN A 174 7.38 14.21 11.62
N LEU A 175 7.45 13.36 10.59
CA LEU A 175 7.06 13.67 9.23
C LEU A 175 5.86 12.79 8.88
N VAL A 176 4.67 13.34 9.14
CA VAL A 176 3.40 12.67 8.87
C VAL A 176 2.69 13.37 7.73
N ASP A 177 2.47 12.68 6.61
CA ASP A 177 1.72 13.19 5.46
C ASP A 177 0.51 12.31 5.16
N ILE A 178 -0.64 12.66 5.74
CA ILE A 178 -1.91 11.96 5.58
C ILE A 178 -2.48 12.00 4.15
N THR A 179 -1.88 12.81 3.27
CA THR A 179 -2.28 12.89 1.86
C THR A 179 -1.44 11.98 0.97
N ALA A 180 -0.39 11.37 1.52
CA ALA A 180 0.43 10.40 0.82
C ALA A 180 -0.29 9.07 0.66
N SER A 181 -0.09 8.43 -0.49
CA SER A 181 -0.60 7.09 -0.72
C SER A 181 0.15 6.02 0.06
N SER A 182 1.34 6.35 0.59
CA SER A 182 2.24 5.43 1.29
C SER A 182 3.39 6.20 1.96
N THR A 183 4.00 5.62 2.98
CA THR A 183 5.25 6.08 3.60
C THR A 183 6.42 6.08 2.62
N THR A 184 6.50 5.11 1.71
CA THR A 184 7.50 5.09 0.63
C THR A 184 7.38 6.28 -0.33
N GLU A 185 6.18 6.78 -0.61
CA GLU A 185 5.96 8.03 -1.37
C GLU A 185 6.54 9.24 -0.64
N ILE A 186 6.40 9.31 0.69
CA ILE A 186 6.97 10.38 1.54
C ILE A 186 8.51 10.35 1.53
N LEU A 187 9.10 9.16 1.50
CA LEU A 187 10.55 9.00 1.57
C LEU A 187 11.27 9.49 0.31
N VAL A 188 10.68 9.36 -0.87
CA VAL A 188 11.32 9.71 -2.16
C VAL A 188 11.98 11.09 -2.15
N PRO A 189 11.27 12.20 -1.85
CA PRO A 189 11.89 13.53 -1.81
C PRO A 189 13.00 13.67 -0.75
N ILE A 190 12.92 12.94 0.37
CA ILE A 190 13.96 12.95 1.40
C ILE A 190 15.23 12.27 0.88
N LEU A 191 15.08 11.12 0.21
CA LEU A 191 16.20 10.36 -0.34
C LEU A 191 16.87 11.12 -1.49
N GLU A 192 16.11 11.83 -2.31
CA GLU A 192 16.63 12.71 -3.36
C GLU A 192 17.44 13.86 -2.78
N ARG A 193 16.94 14.52 -1.73
CA ARG A 193 17.71 15.57 -1.05
C ARG A 193 18.98 15.01 -0.39
N LEU A 194 18.93 13.80 0.17
CA LEU A 194 20.13 13.12 0.67
C LEU A 194 21.14 12.81 -0.44
N GLU A 195 20.67 12.49 -1.64
CA GLU A 195 21.50 12.29 -2.83
C GLU A 195 22.17 13.60 -3.25
N GLU A 196 21.44 14.72 -3.25
CA GLU A 196 21.96 16.06 -3.53
C GLU A 196 23.08 16.46 -2.55
N THR A 197 22.96 16.16 -1.25
CA THR A 197 24.00 16.56 -0.28
C THR A 197 25.32 15.81 -0.45
N VAL A 198 25.32 14.65 -1.11
CA VAL A 198 26.52 13.84 -1.34
C VAL A 198 27.02 13.92 -2.79
N GLY A 199 26.19 14.44 -3.71
CA GLY A 199 26.56 14.62 -5.12
C GLY A 199 26.78 13.31 -5.88
N ARG A 200 26.16 12.20 -5.43
CA ARG A 200 26.23 10.90 -6.11
C ARG A 200 24.92 10.14 -5.94
N LYS A 201 24.59 9.32 -6.94
CA LYS A 201 23.36 8.53 -6.97
C LYS A 201 23.22 7.61 -5.76
N LEU A 202 22.16 7.80 -4.97
CA LEU A 202 21.76 6.95 -3.85
C LEU A 202 20.54 6.09 -4.22
N ILE A 203 19.66 6.57 -5.08
CA ILE A 203 18.48 5.84 -5.57
C ILE A 203 18.86 5.06 -6.83
N ASP A 204 19.15 3.76 -6.69
CA ASP A 204 19.35 2.83 -7.81
C ASP A 204 18.13 1.92 -7.99
N ALA A 205 18.22 0.95 -8.90
CA ALA A 205 17.13 0.03 -9.22
C ALA A 205 16.64 -0.76 -7.99
N ASP A 206 17.50 -1.07 -7.02
CA ASP A 206 17.09 -1.80 -5.81
C ASP A 206 16.34 -0.89 -4.84
N VAL A 207 16.86 0.31 -4.57
CA VAL A 207 16.14 1.32 -3.77
C VAL A 207 14.81 1.67 -4.44
N ALA A 208 14.81 1.87 -5.75
CA ALA A 208 13.60 2.21 -6.49
C ALA A 208 12.57 1.08 -6.51
N THR A 209 13.01 -0.19 -6.56
CA THR A 209 12.12 -1.36 -6.45
C THR A 209 11.49 -1.43 -5.08
N LEU A 210 12.23 -1.16 -4.00
CA LEU A 210 11.71 -1.14 -2.63
C LEU A 210 10.65 -0.05 -2.43
N LEU A 211 10.94 1.17 -2.88
CA LEU A 211 10.00 2.29 -2.80
C LEU A 211 8.74 2.03 -3.64
N LEU A 212 8.90 1.51 -4.87
CA LEU A 212 7.77 1.20 -5.73
C LEU A 212 6.92 0.06 -5.17
N ALA A 213 7.54 -0.92 -4.50
CA ALA A 213 6.81 -2.00 -3.86
C ALA A 213 5.84 -1.47 -2.80
N GLY A 214 6.27 -0.52 -1.97
CA GLY A 214 5.42 0.11 -0.96
C GLY A 214 4.22 0.85 -1.55
N ILE A 215 4.46 1.71 -2.54
CA ILE A 215 3.39 2.41 -3.27
C ILE A 215 2.40 1.40 -3.87
N ILE A 216 2.90 0.35 -4.53
CA ILE A 216 2.05 -0.65 -5.17
C ILE A 216 1.23 -1.42 -4.13
N THR A 217 1.82 -1.84 -3.01
CA THR A 217 1.07 -2.60 -2.01
C THR A 217 0.01 -1.75 -1.34
N ASP A 218 0.32 -0.51 -0.97
CA ASP A 218 -0.60 0.32 -0.20
C ASP A 218 -1.76 0.87 -1.04
N THR A 219 -1.51 1.11 -2.34
CA THR A 219 -2.55 1.53 -3.29
C THR A 219 -3.34 0.38 -3.90
N GLY A 220 -3.02 -0.87 -3.57
CA GLY A 220 -3.61 -2.03 -4.24
C GLY A 220 -3.30 -2.06 -5.73
N SER A 221 -2.08 -1.73 -6.12
CA SER A 221 -1.65 -1.50 -7.51
C SER A 221 -2.50 -0.41 -8.18
N PHE A 222 -2.65 0.74 -7.51
CA PHE A 222 -3.37 1.92 -7.97
C PHE A 222 -4.89 1.73 -8.13
N GLN A 223 -5.48 0.78 -7.41
CA GLN A 223 -6.91 0.46 -7.47
C GLN A 223 -7.69 1.03 -6.30
N HIS A 224 -7.02 1.33 -5.19
CA HIS A 224 -7.63 1.83 -3.97
C HIS A 224 -7.81 3.35 -3.99
N SER A 225 -8.72 3.86 -3.16
CA SER A 225 -9.10 5.28 -3.13
C SER A 225 -8.01 6.22 -2.59
N ASN A 226 -6.99 5.68 -1.92
CA ASN A 226 -5.78 6.41 -1.51
C ASN A 226 -4.82 6.70 -2.68
N THR A 227 -5.10 6.20 -3.88
CA THR A 227 -4.30 6.48 -5.08
C THR A 227 -4.41 7.95 -5.48
N THR A 228 -3.28 8.66 -5.58
CA THR A 228 -3.22 10.08 -5.96
C THR A 228 -2.46 10.30 -7.27
N PRO A 229 -2.63 11.46 -7.94
CA PRO A 229 -1.75 11.84 -9.06
C PRO A 229 -0.27 11.88 -8.68
N ARG A 230 0.03 12.22 -7.41
CA ARG A 230 1.39 12.19 -6.87
C ARG A 230 1.96 10.77 -6.84
N ALA A 231 1.16 9.78 -6.41
CA ALA A 231 1.55 8.37 -6.42
C ALA A 231 1.95 7.88 -7.83
N PHE A 232 1.17 8.24 -8.85
CA PHE A 232 1.51 7.90 -10.25
C PHE A 232 2.79 8.59 -10.72
N ALA A 233 2.97 9.86 -10.41
CA ALA A 233 4.17 10.62 -10.80
C ALA A 233 5.42 10.04 -10.14
N VAL A 234 5.37 9.73 -8.85
CA VAL A 234 6.47 9.09 -8.11
C VAL A 234 6.74 7.70 -8.66
N ALA A 235 5.71 6.89 -8.92
CA ALA A 235 5.89 5.56 -9.51
C ALA A 235 6.57 5.62 -10.88
N ALA A 236 6.15 6.55 -11.75
CA ALA A 236 6.81 6.78 -13.04
C ALA A 236 8.29 7.17 -12.85
N HIS A 237 8.57 8.03 -11.86
CA HIS A 237 9.93 8.43 -11.54
C HIS A 237 10.80 7.25 -11.06
N LEU A 238 10.25 6.38 -10.22
CA LEU A 238 10.93 5.17 -9.74
C LEU A 238 11.20 4.16 -10.88
N LEU A 239 10.31 4.08 -11.87
CA LEU A 239 10.54 3.29 -13.08
C LEU A 239 11.74 3.84 -13.88
N ASP A 240 11.89 5.16 -13.98
CA ASP A 240 13.08 5.78 -14.60
C ASP A 240 14.38 5.42 -13.85
N PHE A 241 14.30 5.20 -12.54
CA PHE A 241 15.42 4.69 -11.72
C PHE A 241 15.67 3.19 -11.85
N GLY A 242 14.85 2.46 -12.62
CA GLY A 242 15.00 1.03 -12.88
C GLY A 242 14.22 0.12 -11.94
N ALA A 243 13.18 0.63 -11.27
CA ALA A 243 12.31 -0.19 -10.43
C ALA A 243 11.70 -1.37 -11.21
N ARG A 244 11.74 -2.57 -10.62
CA ARG A 244 11.34 -3.82 -11.27
C ARG A 244 9.85 -4.13 -11.06
N GLN A 245 8.99 -3.30 -11.63
CA GLN A 245 7.53 -3.41 -11.44
C GLN A 245 6.96 -4.80 -11.77
N GLN A 246 7.44 -5.46 -12.83
CA GLN A 246 6.97 -6.79 -13.20
C GLN A 246 7.28 -7.85 -12.13
N GLU A 247 8.41 -7.71 -11.44
CA GLU A 247 8.81 -8.58 -10.32
C GLU A 247 7.87 -8.36 -9.13
N ILE A 248 7.61 -7.09 -8.78
CA ILE A 248 6.68 -6.73 -7.71
C ILE A 248 5.30 -7.34 -7.97
N ILE A 249 4.71 -7.12 -9.15
CA ILE A 249 3.39 -7.67 -9.47
C ILE A 249 3.37 -9.20 -9.44
N LYS A 250 4.46 -9.84 -9.90
CA LYS A 250 4.57 -11.30 -9.90
C LYS A 250 4.42 -11.85 -8.48
N TYR A 251 5.17 -11.33 -7.51
CA TYR A 251 5.21 -11.86 -6.15
C TYR A 251 4.09 -11.35 -5.24
N ILE A 252 3.60 -10.12 -5.44
CA ILE A 252 2.51 -9.56 -4.63
C ILE A 252 1.15 -10.09 -5.09
N TYR A 253 0.88 -10.12 -6.40
CA TYR A 253 -0.47 -10.38 -6.92
C TYR A 253 -0.63 -11.70 -7.68
N ARG A 254 0.46 -12.25 -8.26
CA ARG A 254 0.36 -13.39 -9.18
C ARG A 254 0.82 -14.74 -8.62
N THR A 255 1.35 -14.81 -7.40
CA THR A 255 1.68 -16.08 -6.75
C THR A 255 0.50 -16.62 -5.92
N LYS A 256 -0.54 -17.13 -6.59
CA LYS A 256 -1.52 -18.01 -5.94
C LYS A 256 -1.01 -19.46 -6.03
N SER A 257 -1.02 -20.19 -4.92
CA SER A 257 -0.70 -21.61 -4.93
C SER A 257 -1.69 -22.38 -5.81
N LEU A 258 -1.27 -23.50 -6.40
CA LEU A 258 -2.18 -24.33 -7.19
C LEU A 258 -3.33 -24.87 -6.33
N SER A 259 -3.10 -25.13 -5.04
CA SER A 259 -4.13 -25.48 -4.06
C SER A 259 -5.16 -24.35 -3.92
N MET A 260 -4.70 -23.10 -3.78
CA MET A 260 -5.56 -21.93 -3.72
C MET A 260 -6.39 -21.77 -5.01
N LEU A 261 -5.78 -21.88 -6.20
CA LEU A 261 -6.51 -21.78 -7.47
C LEU A 261 -7.58 -22.89 -7.62
N LYS A 262 -7.28 -24.12 -7.20
CA LYS A 262 -8.26 -25.22 -7.19
C LYS A 262 -9.39 -24.97 -6.19
N LEU A 263 -9.06 -24.43 -5.02
CA LEU A 263 -10.06 -24.04 -4.01
C LEU A 263 -10.95 -22.91 -4.53
N TRP A 264 -10.38 -21.89 -5.18
CA TRP A 264 -11.13 -20.83 -5.84
C TRP A 264 -12.12 -21.41 -6.85
N GLY A 265 -11.68 -22.27 -7.76
CA GLY A 265 -12.58 -22.91 -8.73
C GLY A 265 -13.76 -23.65 -8.07
N ARG A 266 -13.51 -24.35 -6.96
CA ARG A 266 -14.57 -25.02 -6.19
C ARG A 266 -15.52 -24.03 -5.53
N VAL A 267 -15.01 -23.01 -4.86
CA VAL A 267 -15.83 -22.01 -4.15
C VAL A 267 -16.65 -21.19 -5.15
N LEU A 268 -16.05 -20.76 -6.26
CA LEU A 268 -16.74 -20.02 -7.32
C LEU A 268 -17.84 -20.88 -7.97
N SER A 269 -17.63 -22.18 -8.13
CA SER A 269 -18.67 -23.10 -8.65
C SER A 269 -19.86 -23.31 -7.70
N LYS A 270 -19.72 -22.93 -6.42
CA LYS A 270 -20.75 -23.07 -5.38
C LYS A 270 -21.43 -21.75 -5.02
N ILE A 271 -21.17 -20.68 -5.76
CA ILE A 271 -21.81 -19.39 -5.53
C ILE A 271 -23.33 -19.57 -5.61
N LYS A 272 -24.02 -19.05 -4.60
CA LYS A 272 -25.46 -18.94 -4.53
C LYS A 272 -25.81 -17.46 -4.45
N TYR A 273 -26.89 -17.10 -5.13
CA TYR A 273 -27.40 -15.74 -5.17
C TYR A 273 -28.88 -15.73 -4.78
N ASP A 274 -29.23 -14.79 -3.91
CA ASP A 274 -30.58 -14.46 -3.51
C ASP A 274 -30.84 -13.01 -3.94
N GLU A 275 -31.56 -12.88 -5.04
CA GLU A 275 -31.84 -11.59 -5.68
C GLU A 275 -32.73 -10.70 -4.79
N GLU A 276 -33.76 -11.28 -4.17
CA GLU A 276 -34.72 -10.57 -3.32
C GLU A 276 -34.03 -9.88 -2.14
N ASN A 277 -33.07 -10.57 -1.52
CA ASN A 277 -32.35 -10.07 -0.35
C ASN A 277 -30.97 -9.48 -0.72
N ARG A 278 -30.64 -9.39 -2.02
CA ARG A 278 -29.33 -8.95 -2.54
C ARG A 278 -28.15 -9.61 -1.81
N LEU A 279 -28.27 -10.91 -1.58
CA LEU A 279 -27.35 -11.71 -0.78
C LEU A 279 -26.60 -12.70 -1.68
N VAL A 280 -25.28 -12.65 -1.63
CA VAL A 280 -24.39 -13.62 -2.30
C VAL A 280 -23.66 -14.42 -1.24
N TRP A 281 -23.55 -15.73 -1.43
CA TRP A 281 -22.70 -16.53 -0.56
C TRP A 281 -22.08 -17.71 -1.28
N SER A 282 -20.99 -18.20 -0.71
CA SER A 282 -20.43 -19.50 -1.07
C SER A 282 -19.92 -20.23 0.16
N THR A 283 -19.59 -21.51 -0.02
CA THR A 283 -19.24 -22.44 1.06
C THR A 283 -17.86 -23.07 0.87
N ILE A 284 -17.15 -23.27 1.98
CA ILE A 284 -15.91 -24.06 2.05
C ILE A 284 -16.10 -25.16 3.11
N THR A 285 -16.13 -26.41 2.66
CA THR A 285 -16.22 -27.59 3.55
C THR A 285 -14.83 -28.17 3.85
N GLN A 286 -14.73 -29.04 4.86
CA GLN A 286 -13.51 -29.81 5.10
C GLN A 286 -13.11 -30.68 3.92
N GLU A 287 -14.10 -31.24 3.21
CA GLU A 287 -13.87 -32.03 2.00
C GLU A 287 -13.24 -31.19 0.88
N ASP A 288 -13.64 -29.92 0.73
CA ASP A 288 -13.04 -29.03 -0.27
C ASP A 288 -11.57 -28.77 0.02
N LEU A 289 -11.21 -28.51 1.27
CA LEU A 289 -9.82 -28.30 1.69
C LEU A 289 -8.96 -29.55 1.44
N GLN A 290 -9.48 -30.73 1.80
CA GLN A 290 -8.79 -32.00 1.55
C GLN A 290 -8.57 -32.26 0.05
N LYS A 291 -9.58 -32.02 -0.78
CA LYS A 291 -9.50 -32.28 -2.24
C LYS A 291 -8.57 -31.31 -2.96
N THR A 292 -8.35 -30.11 -2.44
CA THR A 292 -7.47 -29.11 -3.06
C THR A 292 -6.05 -29.16 -2.50
N GLY A 293 -5.85 -29.84 -1.37
CA GLY A 293 -4.63 -29.73 -0.58
C GLY A 293 -4.45 -28.34 0.01
N GLY A 294 -5.54 -27.57 0.13
CA GLY A 294 -5.52 -26.20 0.62
C GLY A 294 -5.67 -26.11 2.13
N THR A 295 -5.25 -25.00 2.70
CA THR A 295 -5.39 -24.74 4.14
C THR A 295 -6.53 -23.79 4.43
N ALA A 296 -6.91 -23.70 5.70
CA ALA A 296 -7.88 -22.71 6.13
C ALA A 296 -7.39 -21.27 5.83
N ASP A 297 -6.11 -20.97 5.81
CA ASP A 297 -5.68 -19.58 5.70
C ASP A 297 -5.70 -19.05 4.25
N GLU A 298 -5.74 -19.96 3.28
CA GLU A 298 -5.86 -19.63 1.84
C GLU A 298 -7.25 -19.09 1.42
N SER A 299 -8.22 -18.98 2.33
CA SER A 299 -9.58 -18.51 2.02
C SER A 299 -9.75 -16.99 2.02
N ALA A 300 -8.78 -16.23 2.52
CA ALA A 300 -8.91 -14.79 2.78
C ALA A 300 -9.26 -13.97 1.53
N GLY A 301 -8.58 -14.20 0.40
CA GLY A 301 -8.82 -13.44 -0.83
C GLY A 301 -10.06 -13.86 -1.63
N ILE A 302 -10.75 -14.95 -1.26
CA ILE A 302 -11.90 -15.43 -2.04
C ILE A 302 -13.12 -14.53 -1.82
N ILE A 303 -13.35 -14.09 -0.58
CA ILE A 303 -14.53 -13.26 -0.27
C ILE A 303 -14.43 -11.88 -0.92
N ASP A 304 -13.23 -11.32 -1.03
CA ASP A 304 -13.01 -10.04 -1.68
C ASP A 304 -13.19 -10.19 -3.20
N GLU A 305 -12.74 -11.30 -3.81
CA GLU A 305 -13.04 -11.61 -5.21
C GLU A 305 -14.56 -11.76 -5.46
N LEU A 306 -15.28 -12.45 -4.56
CA LEU A 306 -16.73 -12.56 -4.63
C LEU A 306 -17.42 -11.18 -4.56
N LEU A 307 -16.94 -10.30 -3.68
CA LEU A 307 -17.47 -8.94 -3.54
C LEU A 307 -17.22 -8.11 -4.80
N SER A 308 -15.99 -8.12 -5.32
CA SER A 308 -15.61 -7.34 -6.50
C SER A 308 -16.33 -7.77 -7.78
N ASN A 309 -16.75 -9.04 -7.87
CA ASN A 309 -17.41 -9.61 -9.05
C ASN A 309 -18.93 -9.82 -8.89
N ALA A 310 -19.54 -9.35 -7.80
CA ALA A 310 -20.98 -9.45 -7.56
C ALA A 310 -21.65 -8.06 -7.54
N PRO A 311 -21.74 -7.36 -8.68
CA PRO A 311 -22.42 -6.07 -8.74
C PRO A 311 -23.89 -6.23 -8.33
N GLY A 312 -24.34 -5.40 -7.37
CA GLY A 312 -25.70 -5.41 -6.82
C GLY A 312 -25.89 -6.22 -5.53
N ALA A 313 -24.89 -7.00 -5.09
CA ALA A 313 -24.94 -7.63 -3.77
C ALA A 313 -24.77 -6.60 -2.66
N GLN A 314 -25.65 -6.61 -1.66
CA GLN A 314 -25.52 -5.79 -0.44
C GLN A 314 -24.83 -6.52 0.69
N VAL A 315 -24.84 -7.86 0.66
CA VAL A 315 -24.15 -8.72 1.60
C VAL A 315 -23.49 -9.86 0.84
N VAL A 316 -22.21 -10.09 1.12
CA VAL A 316 -21.42 -11.21 0.61
C VAL A 316 -20.93 -12.04 1.77
N LEU A 317 -21.20 -13.34 1.75
CA LEU A 317 -20.78 -14.27 2.78
C LEU A 317 -19.83 -15.34 2.25
N LEU A 318 -18.85 -15.68 3.06
CA LEU A 318 -18.08 -16.91 2.90
C LEU A 318 -18.28 -17.77 4.14
N ILE A 319 -18.98 -18.89 3.98
CA ILE A 319 -19.35 -19.81 5.06
C ILE A 319 -18.38 -20.99 5.05
N LYS A 320 -17.67 -21.20 6.14
CA LYS A 320 -16.55 -22.13 6.19
C LYS A 320 -16.61 -23.08 7.36
N GLU A 321 -16.48 -24.36 7.08
CA GLU A 321 -16.33 -25.40 8.09
C GLU A 321 -14.92 -25.37 8.67
N LYS A 322 -14.76 -25.04 9.95
CA LYS A 322 -13.45 -25.07 10.63
C LYS A 322 -13.13 -26.47 11.14
N GLN A 323 -14.12 -27.13 11.71
CA GLN A 323 -14.11 -28.51 12.20
C GLN A 323 -15.58 -28.95 12.37
N PRO A 324 -15.87 -30.24 12.54
CA PRO A 324 -17.23 -30.70 12.79
C PRO A 324 -17.88 -29.93 13.94
N GLY A 325 -19.09 -29.41 13.72
CA GLY A 325 -19.82 -28.61 14.70
C GLY A 325 -19.34 -27.16 14.87
N LEU A 326 -18.35 -26.69 14.09
CA LEU A 326 -17.86 -25.31 14.14
C LEU A 326 -17.74 -24.69 12.75
N VAL A 327 -18.59 -23.70 12.49
CA VAL A 327 -18.62 -22.94 11.24
C VAL A 327 -18.19 -21.51 11.49
N SER A 328 -17.29 -21.01 10.64
CA SER A 328 -16.86 -19.62 10.61
C SER A 328 -17.52 -18.92 9.43
N VAL A 329 -18.11 -17.75 9.66
CA VAL A 329 -18.72 -16.94 8.60
C VAL A 329 -17.98 -15.62 8.51
N SER A 330 -17.52 -15.31 7.30
CA SER A 330 -16.98 -13.99 6.96
C SER A 330 -18.04 -13.19 6.22
N VAL A 331 -18.21 -11.93 6.60
CA VAL A 331 -19.18 -11.00 6.04
C VAL A 331 -18.45 -9.84 5.39
N ARG A 332 -18.87 -9.49 4.17
CA ARG A 332 -18.43 -8.30 3.43
C ARG A 332 -19.64 -7.56 2.89
N THR A 333 -19.57 -6.24 2.91
CA THR A 333 -20.60 -5.38 2.31
C THR A 333 -19.95 -4.25 1.49
N PRO A 334 -20.57 -3.82 0.38
CA PRO A 334 -20.07 -2.70 -0.41
C PRO A 334 -20.26 -1.36 0.31
N ASN A 335 -19.66 -0.28 -0.21
CA ASN A 335 -19.70 1.05 0.40
C ASN A 335 -21.12 1.61 0.67
N LYS A 336 -22.14 1.17 -0.08
CA LYS A 336 -23.57 1.52 0.11
C LYS A 336 -24.42 0.29 0.51
N GLY A 337 -23.82 -0.69 1.18
CA GLY A 337 -24.47 -1.91 1.64
C GLY A 337 -24.87 -1.86 3.11
N ALA A 338 -25.39 -2.99 3.61
CA ALA A 338 -25.68 -3.13 5.03
C ALA A 338 -24.39 -3.06 5.88
N ASN A 339 -24.54 -2.75 7.17
CA ASN A 339 -23.41 -2.76 8.09
C ASN A 339 -23.04 -4.23 8.45
N ALA A 340 -21.84 -4.66 8.05
CA ALA A 340 -21.34 -6.01 8.29
C ALA A 340 -21.22 -6.33 9.80
N ASN A 341 -20.87 -5.35 10.63
CA ASN A 341 -20.76 -5.54 12.07
C ASN A 341 -22.13 -5.82 12.71
N ASP A 342 -23.18 -5.14 12.27
CA ASP A 342 -24.54 -5.34 12.80
C ASP A 342 -25.03 -6.76 12.50
N ILE A 343 -24.77 -7.25 11.28
CA ILE A 343 -25.03 -8.64 10.89
C ILE A 343 -24.25 -9.61 11.80
N ALA A 344 -22.96 -9.37 12.02
CA ALA A 344 -22.13 -10.26 12.83
C ALA A 344 -22.56 -10.30 14.30
N GLN A 345 -23.00 -9.17 14.87
CA GLN A 345 -23.46 -9.08 16.25
C GLN A 345 -24.73 -9.91 16.51
N MET A 346 -25.60 -10.10 15.52
CA MET A 346 -26.76 -11.00 15.63
C MET A 346 -26.39 -12.44 15.95
N PHE A 347 -25.15 -12.84 15.65
CA PHE A 347 -24.59 -14.16 15.91
C PHE A 347 -23.50 -14.14 16.99
N GLY A 348 -23.37 -13.05 17.75
CA GLY A 348 -22.34 -12.90 18.79
C GLY A 348 -20.92 -12.73 18.25
N GLY A 349 -20.77 -12.30 17.00
CA GLY A 349 -19.49 -11.89 16.41
C GLY A 349 -19.30 -10.38 16.40
N GLY A 350 -18.43 -9.89 15.52
CA GLY A 350 -18.14 -8.46 15.39
C GLY A 350 -17.15 -8.14 14.28
N GLY A 351 -16.89 -6.85 14.08
CA GLY A 351 -15.89 -6.34 13.12
C GLY A 351 -16.12 -4.88 12.76
N HIS A 352 -15.76 -4.52 11.54
CA HIS A 352 -15.93 -3.19 10.97
C HIS A 352 -17.20 -3.10 10.09
N PRO A 353 -17.69 -1.89 9.78
CA PRO A 353 -18.91 -1.71 8.98
C PRO A 353 -18.92 -2.39 7.60
N LYS A 354 -17.75 -2.60 6.98
CA LYS A 354 -17.61 -3.26 5.67
C LYS A 354 -17.15 -4.72 5.74
N ALA A 355 -16.65 -5.14 6.90
CA ALA A 355 -15.93 -6.39 7.07
C ALA A 355 -16.06 -6.89 8.50
N ALA A 356 -16.78 -8.00 8.68
CA ALA A 356 -16.98 -8.59 10.00
C ALA A 356 -17.02 -10.12 9.92
N GLY A 357 -17.08 -10.79 11.06
CA GLY A 357 -17.19 -12.24 11.10
C GLY A 357 -17.77 -12.76 12.41
N PHE A 358 -18.27 -13.99 12.35
CA PHE A 358 -18.84 -14.69 13.49
C PHE A 358 -18.66 -16.20 13.37
N ARG A 359 -18.97 -16.93 14.45
CA ARG A 359 -18.89 -18.40 14.48
C ARG A 359 -20.20 -19.00 14.95
N VAL A 360 -20.64 -20.06 14.26
CA VAL A 360 -21.78 -20.89 14.66
C VAL A 360 -21.22 -22.19 15.23
N LYS A 361 -21.70 -22.55 16.42
CA LYS A 361 -21.26 -23.75 17.16
C LYS A 361 -22.40 -24.75 17.26
N ASP A 362 -22.03 -26.00 17.51
CA ASP A 362 -22.93 -27.11 17.85
C ASP A 362 -24.01 -27.38 16.77
N MET A 363 -23.66 -27.12 15.51
CA MET A 363 -24.52 -27.37 14.36
C MET A 363 -23.75 -28.06 13.23
N GLU A 364 -24.40 -29.01 12.57
CA GLU A 364 -23.88 -29.60 11.34
C GLU A 364 -23.79 -28.55 10.23
N PHE A 365 -22.81 -28.68 9.32
CA PHE A 365 -22.49 -27.63 8.35
C PHE A 365 -23.70 -27.15 7.53
N ALA A 366 -24.50 -28.09 7.01
CA ALA A 366 -25.69 -27.77 6.22
C ALA A 366 -26.78 -27.06 7.05
N GLN A 367 -26.90 -27.40 8.33
CA GLN A 367 -27.84 -26.74 9.24
C GLN A 367 -27.37 -25.32 9.57
N ALA A 368 -26.07 -25.15 9.83
CA ALA A 368 -25.46 -23.85 10.06
C ALA A 368 -25.59 -22.93 8.85
N GLU A 369 -25.37 -23.45 7.62
CA GLU A 369 -25.60 -22.68 6.38
C GLU A 369 -27.05 -22.19 6.31
N ALA A 370 -28.03 -23.08 6.44
CA ALA A 370 -29.45 -22.71 6.37
C ALA A 370 -29.86 -21.71 7.48
N PHE A 371 -29.38 -21.93 8.71
CA PHE A 371 -29.64 -21.05 9.85
C PHE A 371 -29.12 -19.62 9.59
N VAL A 372 -27.88 -19.50 9.12
CA VAL A 372 -27.24 -18.21 8.82
C VAL A 372 -27.98 -17.48 7.71
N ILE A 373 -28.28 -18.16 6.59
CA ILE A 373 -28.94 -17.53 5.44
C ILE A 373 -30.34 -17.05 5.80
N ASN A 374 -31.15 -17.86 6.49
CA ASN A 374 -32.50 -17.46 6.88
C ASN A 374 -32.49 -16.24 7.80
N ARG A 375 -31.57 -16.21 8.76
CA ARG A 375 -31.49 -15.09 9.71
C ARG A 375 -31.00 -13.79 9.05
N ILE A 376 -30.14 -13.87 8.04
CA ILE A 376 -29.69 -12.71 7.27
C ILE A 376 -30.78 -12.23 6.30
N ARG A 377 -31.59 -13.14 5.73
CA ARG A 377 -32.79 -12.76 4.95
C ARG A 377 -33.77 -11.95 5.78
N GLU A 378 -34.06 -12.39 7.01
CA GLU A 378 -34.92 -11.64 7.94
C GLU A 378 -34.36 -10.23 8.22
N PHE A 379 -33.05 -10.11 8.40
CA PHE A 379 -32.38 -8.82 8.58
C PHE A 379 -32.49 -7.93 7.33
N GLN A 380 -32.22 -8.48 6.15
CA GLN A 380 -32.29 -7.74 4.87
C GLN A 380 -33.71 -7.35 4.48
N SER A 381 -34.70 -8.19 4.76
CA SER A 381 -36.12 -7.88 4.52
C SER A 381 -36.60 -6.66 5.32
N GLY A 382 -36.05 -6.44 6.52
CA GLY A 382 -36.29 -5.23 7.31
C GLY A 382 -35.52 -3.99 6.81
N TYR A 383 -34.45 -4.19 6.03
CA TYR A 383 -33.55 -3.14 5.52
C TYR A 383 -33.92 -2.68 4.09
N ALA A 384 -34.54 -3.55 3.29
CA ALA A 384 -34.92 -3.30 1.90
C ALA A 384 -35.96 -2.18 1.72
N GLY A 385 -36.59 -1.69 2.80
CA GLY A 385 -37.50 -0.55 2.77
C GLY A 385 -36.87 0.78 2.35
N ASP A 386 -35.54 0.93 2.47
CA ASP A 386 -34.87 2.23 2.30
C ASP A 386 -33.98 2.36 1.04
N VAL A 387 -33.77 1.30 0.24
CA VAL A 387 -32.82 1.32 -0.90
C VAL A 387 -33.41 0.61 -2.13
N ALA A 388 -34.44 1.19 -2.74
CA ALA A 388 -35.19 0.62 -3.87
C ALA A 388 -34.80 1.18 -5.26
N GLN A 389 -33.57 1.65 -5.48
CA GLN A 389 -33.17 2.25 -6.76
C GLN A 389 -31.76 1.85 -7.21
N GLN A 390 -31.55 0.59 -7.63
CA GLN A 390 -30.41 0.19 -8.49
C GLN A 390 -30.84 -0.95 -9.45
N PRO A 391 -30.33 -0.97 -10.69
CA PRO A 391 -30.86 -1.83 -11.76
C PRO A 391 -30.59 -3.34 -11.52
N HIS A 392 -31.58 -4.14 -11.89
CA HIS A 392 -31.61 -5.60 -11.79
C HIS A 392 -30.67 -6.29 -12.80
N MET A 393 -30.04 -7.40 -12.40
CA MET A 393 -29.42 -8.33 -13.36
C MET A 393 -30.41 -9.41 -13.76
N GLN A 394 -30.58 -9.63 -15.06
CA GLN A 394 -31.16 -10.89 -15.54
C GLN A 394 -30.05 -11.95 -15.61
N PRO A 395 -30.30 -13.21 -15.21
CA PRO A 395 -29.37 -14.29 -15.45
C PRO A 395 -29.06 -14.40 -16.95
N ALA A 396 -27.80 -14.49 -17.32
CA ALA A 396 -27.44 -14.84 -18.69
C ALA A 396 -28.01 -16.24 -19.00
N GLU A 397 -28.92 -16.33 -19.97
CA GLU A 397 -29.36 -17.61 -20.51
C GLU A 397 -28.13 -18.38 -21.02
N VAL A 398 -27.82 -19.50 -20.38
CA VAL A 398 -26.82 -20.44 -20.88
C VAL A 398 -27.46 -21.16 -22.07
N LYS A 399 -27.31 -20.61 -23.27
CA LYS A 399 -27.54 -21.39 -24.49
C LYS A 399 -26.47 -22.49 -24.56
N PRO A 400 -26.85 -23.77 -24.76
CA PRO A 400 -25.87 -24.80 -25.08
C PRO A 400 -25.06 -24.36 -26.30
N PRO A 401 -23.76 -24.67 -26.37
CA PRO A 401 -22.98 -24.36 -27.56
C PRO A 401 -23.63 -25.05 -28.77
N GLU A 402 -24.01 -24.26 -29.76
CA GLU A 402 -24.38 -24.79 -31.07
C GLU A 402 -23.18 -25.55 -31.62
N VAL A 403 -23.33 -26.87 -31.78
CA VAL A 403 -22.35 -27.70 -32.47
C VAL A 403 -22.37 -27.25 -33.94
N PRO A 404 -21.28 -26.70 -34.49
CA PRO A 404 -21.26 -26.35 -35.89
C PRO A 404 -21.30 -27.64 -36.70
N GLU A 405 -22.34 -27.82 -37.52
CA GLU A 405 -22.29 -28.81 -38.60
C GLU A 405 -21.15 -28.43 -39.54
N VAL A 406 -20.11 -29.27 -39.56
CA VAL A 406 -18.99 -29.13 -40.49
C VAL A 406 -19.52 -29.44 -41.89
N THR A 407 -19.91 -28.40 -42.62
CA THR A 407 -20.12 -28.49 -44.06
C THR A 407 -18.80 -28.15 -44.77
N ASN A 408 -18.22 -29.17 -45.37
CA ASN A 408 -17.04 -29.06 -46.24
C ASN A 408 -17.42 -28.27 -47.50
N SER A 409 -17.11 -26.97 -47.53
CA SER A 409 -16.88 -26.25 -48.78
C SER A 409 -16.17 -24.94 -48.49
N ALA A 410 -14.88 -24.87 -48.83
CA ALA A 410 -14.12 -23.63 -48.82
C ALA A 410 -14.66 -22.66 -49.87
N PRO A 411 -14.86 -21.36 -49.57
CA PRO A 411 -15.05 -20.36 -50.60
C PRO A 411 -13.73 -19.69 -50.98
N VAL A 412 -13.52 -19.65 -52.28
CA VAL A 412 -12.53 -18.87 -53.02
C VAL A 412 -12.81 -17.37 -52.80
N TYR A 413 -11.78 -16.58 -52.48
CA TYR A 413 -11.89 -15.12 -52.43
C TYR A 413 -11.75 -14.55 -53.85
N GLU A 414 -12.84 -13.99 -54.37
CA GLU A 414 -12.80 -13.04 -55.49
C GLU A 414 -13.09 -11.62 -54.99
N ILE A 415 -12.21 -10.70 -55.37
CA ILE A 415 -12.31 -9.27 -55.10
C ILE A 415 -13.12 -8.66 -56.25
N ASN A 416 -14.20 -7.94 -55.97
CA ASN A 416 -14.76 -6.99 -56.94
C ASN A 416 -15.38 -5.74 -56.30
N GLN A 417 -15.21 -4.65 -57.04
CA GLN A 417 -15.32 -3.24 -56.64
C GLN A 417 -16.73 -2.67 -56.87
N GLN A 418 -17.21 -1.88 -55.90
CA GLN A 418 -18.17 -0.74 -55.97
C GLN A 418 -19.62 -0.96 -56.49
N PRO A 419 -20.56 0.02 -56.37
CA PRO A 419 -21.12 0.62 -55.13
C PRO A 419 -22.68 0.66 -55.16
N GLN A 420 -23.34 0.83 -54.00
CA GLN A 420 -24.53 1.73 -53.76
C GLN A 420 -25.46 1.27 -52.61
N GLU A 421 -25.63 2.21 -51.66
CA GLU A 421 -26.84 2.74 -50.99
C GLU A 421 -27.97 1.85 -50.39
N ASN A 422 -28.15 2.11 -49.08
CA ASN A 422 -29.37 2.19 -48.26
C ASN A 422 -30.07 0.92 -47.78
N GLU A 423 -29.98 0.66 -46.46
CA GLU A 423 -31.14 0.74 -45.55
C GLU A 423 -30.71 0.93 -44.08
N LYS A 424 -31.51 1.69 -43.32
CA LYS A 424 -31.22 2.26 -42.00
C LYS A 424 -31.52 1.27 -40.86
N HIS A 425 -30.58 1.09 -39.93
CA HIS A 425 -30.88 0.70 -38.55
C HIS A 425 -30.21 1.67 -37.55
N HIS A 426 -31.03 2.14 -36.61
CA HIS A 426 -30.76 3.16 -35.60
C HIS A 426 -30.03 2.53 -34.41
N VAL A 427 -28.85 3.04 -34.06
CA VAL A 427 -28.10 2.68 -32.84
C VAL A 427 -28.28 3.82 -31.83
N GLN A 428 -28.80 3.49 -30.65
CA GLN A 428 -29.02 4.45 -29.56
C GLN A 428 -27.69 4.98 -29.01
N THR A 429 -27.61 6.30 -28.80
CA THR A 429 -26.46 7.01 -28.22
C THR A 429 -26.71 7.41 -26.78
N VAL A 430 -25.63 7.69 -26.05
CA VAL A 430 -25.48 7.95 -24.60
C VAL A 430 -26.20 9.22 -24.09
N ALA A 431 -27.18 9.76 -24.81
CA ALA A 431 -27.90 10.98 -24.47
C ALA A 431 -29.18 10.77 -23.62
N ASP A 432 -29.66 9.53 -23.46
CA ASP A 432 -31.00 9.26 -22.89
C ASP A 432 -31.03 8.90 -21.39
N LEU A 433 -29.94 9.08 -20.64
CA LEU A 433 -29.90 8.82 -19.19
C LEU A 433 -29.32 10.02 -18.42
N ARG A 434 -30.14 11.07 -18.25
CA ARG A 434 -29.91 12.12 -17.24
C ARG A 434 -31.22 12.49 -16.56
N GLU A 435 -31.48 11.88 -15.42
CA GLU A 435 -32.10 12.59 -14.29
C GLU A 435 -31.16 12.42 -13.09
N ASP A 436 -30.60 13.55 -12.64
CA ASP A 436 -29.63 13.66 -11.55
C ASP A 436 -30.32 14.34 -10.35
N PRO A 437 -30.32 13.74 -9.14
CA PRO A 437 -30.62 14.44 -7.91
C PRO A 437 -29.31 14.80 -7.17
N LEU A 438 -28.53 15.73 -7.72
CA LEU A 438 -27.41 16.39 -7.03
C LEU A 438 -27.50 17.91 -7.19
N SER A 439 -28.62 18.49 -6.78
CA SER A 439 -28.84 19.94 -6.74
C SER A 439 -28.26 20.64 -5.50
N ASN A 440 -27.27 20.08 -4.79
CA ASN A 440 -26.77 20.70 -3.53
C ASN A 440 -25.27 20.52 -3.25
N VAL A 441 -24.40 20.74 -4.25
CA VAL A 441 -22.97 20.97 -3.98
C VAL A 441 -22.50 22.21 -4.72
N GLN A 442 -22.38 23.33 -4.00
CA GLN A 442 -21.63 24.51 -4.47
C GLN A 442 -20.14 24.19 -4.47
N LEU A 443 -19.59 23.87 -5.64
CA LEU A 443 -18.16 23.92 -5.89
C LEU A 443 -17.79 25.36 -6.25
N GLN A 444 -16.82 25.94 -5.55
CA GLN A 444 -16.22 27.22 -5.95
C GLN A 444 -15.47 27.03 -7.27
N THR A 445 -15.91 27.72 -8.32
CA THR A 445 -15.29 27.74 -9.65
C THR A 445 -14.06 28.64 -9.67
N PRO A 446 -12.92 28.23 -10.27
CA PRO A 446 -11.91 29.16 -10.73
C PRO A 446 -12.45 29.91 -11.96
N GLU A 447 -12.49 31.24 -11.88
CA GLU A 447 -12.85 32.12 -13.00
C GLU A 447 -11.69 32.18 -14.00
N VAL A 448 -11.99 31.85 -15.27
CA VAL A 448 -11.21 32.10 -16.49
C VAL A 448 -10.06 31.13 -16.80
N VAL A 449 -10.21 30.39 -17.92
CA VAL A 449 -9.15 29.62 -18.58
C VAL A 449 -8.97 30.19 -20.01
N PRO A 450 -7.76 30.56 -20.43
CA PRO A 450 -7.54 31.12 -21.77
C PRO A 450 -7.75 30.09 -22.89
N LYS A 451 -8.27 30.53 -24.04
CA LYS A 451 -8.51 29.67 -25.21
C LYS A 451 -7.19 29.20 -25.82
N ALA A 452 -7.11 27.90 -26.14
CA ALA A 452 -5.99 27.31 -26.84
C ALA A 452 -5.99 27.73 -28.32
N ARG A 453 -4.83 28.11 -28.84
CA ARG A 453 -4.63 28.50 -30.23
C ARG A 453 -4.74 27.27 -31.15
N PRO A 454 -5.44 27.34 -32.28
CA PRO A 454 -5.46 26.27 -33.28
C PRO A 454 -4.03 25.90 -33.73
N GLY A 455 -3.64 24.62 -33.57
CA GLY A 455 -2.29 24.13 -33.87
C GLY A 455 -1.26 24.31 -32.74
N GLY A 456 -1.65 24.77 -31.55
CA GLY A 456 -0.75 24.90 -30.39
C GLY A 456 -0.17 23.55 -29.91
N GLU A 457 -0.92 22.46 -30.08
CA GLU A 457 -0.48 21.10 -29.73
C GLU A 457 0.69 20.62 -30.60
N ASP A 458 0.72 21.00 -31.88
CA ASP A 458 1.81 20.66 -32.79
C ASP A 458 3.12 21.36 -32.40
N LEU A 459 3.03 22.57 -31.82
CA LEU A 459 4.18 23.30 -31.31
C LEU A 459 4.75 22.65 -30.03
N LEU A 460 3.88 22.16 -29.14
CA LEU A 460 4.29 21.36 -27.97
C LEU A 460 5.01 20.08 -28.40
N LEU A 461 4.47 19.41 -29.41
CA LEU A 461 5.01 18.15 -29.91
C LEU A 461 6.35 18.34 -30.64
N GLN A 462 6.52 19.44 -31.38
CA GLN A 462 7.80 19.82 -31.97
C GLN A 462 8.86 20.12 -30.92
N ASP A 463 8.51 20.89 -29.88
CA ASP A 463 9.41 21.22 -28.78
C ASP A 463 9.85 19.97 -28.02
N PHE A 464 8.91 19.05 -27.75
CA PHE A 464 9.21 17.75 -27.15
C PHE A 464 10.15 16.90 -28.02
N ARG A 465 9.95 16.90 -29.35
CA ARG A 465 10.82 16.17 -30.30
C ARG A 465 12.24 16.74 -30.35
N LYS A 466 12.41 18.06 -30.33
CA LYS A 466 13.72 18.72 -30.25
C LYS A 466 14.48 18.35 -28.97
N ARG A 467 13.77 18.29 -27.84
CA ARG A 467 14.34 17.87 -26.55
C ARG A 467 14.80 16.41 -26.56
N LYS A 468 14.02 15.51 -27.17
CA LYS A 468 14.41 14.10 -27.36
C LYS A 468 15.63 13.96 -28.27
N ALA A 469 15.85 14.90 -29.21
CA ALA A 469 16.99 14.93 -30.11
C ALA A 469 18.26 15.56 -29.50
N GLY A 470 18.19 16.11 -28.28
CA GLY A 470 19.35 16.66 -27.56
C GLY A 470 19.80 18.05 -28.03
N GLU A 471 18.95 18.80 -28.71
CA GLU A 471 19.22 20.20 -29.05
C GLU A 471 19.28 21.05 -27.75
N LYS A 472 20.40 21.76 -27.52
CA LYS A 472 20.58 22.66 -26.36
C LYS A 472 19.97 24.02 -26.68
N GLU A 473 19.06 24.49 -25.82
CA GLU A 473 18.55 25.87 -25.83
C GLU A 473 19.02 26.63 -24.58
N ASP A 474 19.40 27.90 -24.77
CA ASP A 474 19.95 28.83 -23.76
C ASP A 474 18.86 29.55 -22.92
N ILE A 475 17.69 28.95 -22.73
CA ILE A 475 16.59 29.55 -21.95
C ILE A 475 16.30 28.76 -20.67
N THR A 476 15.94 29.48 -19.59
CA THR A 476 15.59 28.87 -18.31
C THR A 476 14.25 28.12 -18.44
N ARG A 477 14.01 27.13 -17.55
CA ARG A 477 12.76 26.36 -17.52
C ARG A 477 11.53 27.26 -17.34
N GLU A 478 11.65 28.32 -16.54
CA GLU A 478 10.56 29.26 -16.26
C GLU A 478 10.26 30.16 -17.47
N ASP A 479 11.28 30.68 -18.15
CA ASP A 479 11.10 31.48 -19.35
C ASP A 479 10.53 30.65 -20.51
N ARG A 480 10.93 29.37 -20.59
CA ARG A 480 10.36 28.42 -21.54
C ARG A 480 8.88 28.16 -21.28
N ILE A 481 8.48 27.96 -20.02
CA ILE A 481 7.06 27.76 -19.69
C ILE A 481 6.26 29.00 -20.08
N LYS A 482 6.76 30.22 -19.80
CA LYS A 482 6.10 31.46 -20.21
C LYS A 482 5.97 31.59 -21.73
N ASP A 483 7.03 31.28 -22.47
CA ASP A 483 7.03 31.32 -23.93
C ASP A 483 6.08 30.27 -24.55
N MET A 484 6.06 29.06 -23.98
CA MET A 484 5.15 27.99 -24.42
C MET A 484 3.69 28.32 -24.11
N THR A 485 3.39 28.88 -22.94
CA THR A 485 2.05 29.37 -22.60
C THR A 485 1.61 30.46 -23.57
N LYS A 486 2.50 31.40 -23.92
CA LYS A 486 2.20 32.46 -24.91
C LYS A 486 1.99 31.92 -26.33
N LYS A 487 2.69 30.84 -26.71
CA LYS A 487 2.54 30.20 -28.02
C LYS A 487 1.29 29.33 -28.12
N PHE A 488 0.88 28.75 -26.98
CA PHE A 488 -0.20 27.79 -26.89
C PHE A 488 -1.56 28.45 -26.71
N PHE A 489 -1.64 29.56 -25.97
CA PHE A 489 -2.88 30.29 -25.71
C PHE A 489 -2.94 31.57 -26.55
N GLU A 490 -4.15 31.96 -26.97
CA GLU A 490 -4.34 33.25 -27.66
C GLU A 490 -3.98 34.42 -26.72
N ASN A 491 -3.60 35.55 -27.33
CA ASN A 491 -3.05 36.70 -26.63
C ASN A 491 -4.03 37.13 -25.51
N PRO A 492 -3.60 37.26 -24.23
CA PRO A 492 -4.52 37.48 -23.10
C PRO A 492 -5.33 38.79 -23.16
N ASP A 493 -4.98 39.69 -24.10
CA ASP A 493 -5.54 41.03 -24.22
C ASP A 493 -6.61 41.16 -25.33
N GLU A 494 -6.98 40.08 -26.04
CA GLU A 494 -8.07 40.11 -27.03
C GLU A 494 -9.08 38.96 -26.83
N GLU A 495 -10.34 39.36 -26.55
CA GLU A 495 -11.59 38.61 -26.41
C GLU A 495 -11.62 37.44 -25.40
N GLU A 496 -11.96 37.78 -24.16
CA GLU A 496 -12.43 36.84 -23.13
C GLU A 496 -13.75 36.18 -23.58
N VAL A 497 -13.78 34.85 -23.58
CA VAL A 497 -14.98 34.06 -23.91
C VAL A 497 -15.49 33.45 -22.62
N THR A 498 -16.73 33.77 -22.24
CA THR A 498 -17.35 33.20 -21.05
C THR A 498 -17.77 31.75 -21.29
N VAL A 499 -17.97 30.98 -20.22
CA VAL A 499 -18.50 29.61 -20.32
C VAL A 499 -19.87 29.59 -21.01
N GLU A 500 -20.66 30.65 -20.84
CA GLU A 500 -21.94 30.84 -21.54
C GLU A 500 -21.77 30.98 -23.05
N ASP A 501 -20.75 31.69 -23.51
CA ASP A 501 -20.46 31.83 -24.94
C ASP A 501 -20.02 30.50 -25.58
N MET A 502 -19.26 29.68 -24.84
CA MET A 502 -18.88 28.34 -25.30
C MET A 502 -20.07 27.38 -25.40
N LEU A 503 -20.99 27.45 -24.43
CA LEU A 503 -22.20 26.63 -24.45
C LEU A 503 -23.11 27.01 -25.63
N LYS A 504 -23.16 28.30 -25.98
CA LYS A 504 -23.94 28.80 -27.12
C LYS A 504 -23.38 28.34 -28.48
N GLN A 505 -22.05 28.28 -28.62
CA GLN A 505 -21.42 27.76 -29.85
C GLN A 505 -21.66 26.26 -30.04
N ILE A 506 -21.75 25.51 -28.95
CA ILE A 506 -22.04 24.07 -28.97
C ILE A 506 -23.52 23.81 -29.35
N GLU A 507 -24.45 24.66 -28.93
CA GLU A 507 -25.87 24.57 -29.31
C GLU A 507 -26.12 24.95 -30.79
N GLU A 508 -25.30 25.83 -31.37
CA GLU A 508 -25.44 26.28 -32.76
C GLU A 508 -24.74 25.36 -33.78
N GLY A 509 -24.04 24.31 -33.33
CA GLY A 509 -23.57 23.21 -34.18
C GLY A 509 -22.42 23.55 -35.13
N ASN A 510 -21.49 24.43 -34.73
CA ASN A 510 -20.21 24.66 -35.42
C ASN A 510 -19.06 23.91 -34.75
#